data_AF-A0A2W6ZGT0-F1
#
_entry.id   AF-A0A2W6ZGT0-F1
#
_cell.length_a   1.000
_cell.length_b   1.000
_cell.length_c   1.000
_cell.angle_alpha   90.00
_cell.angle_beta   90.00
_cell.angle_gamma   90.00
#
_symmetry.space_group_name_H-M   'P 1'
#
loop_
_entity.id
_entity.type
_entity.pdbx_description
1 polymer ?
#
loop_
_entity_poly.entity_id
_entity_poly.type
_entity_poly.pdbx_seq_one_letter_code
_entity_poly.pdbx_strand_id
1 'polypeptide(L)'
;MTQIDMFNTESADTVQDVLEQRRDRIEEKQDARAGRYKTRATKNSQAADSRHRQAEQIGERFAGGQPILVGHHSEKGARRDQARMWNATDKAMEHQKKAAYWAERLAAMEANTAISSDDPDALEKLQTKLENLIEAQELMKRLNKLVKKIVKLDKSMEEKAEQLAAEGEISAKSAYILLTPDSCRRIGFPSYKLTNNNANIRRVKERIKTIEAQHAAIATEGEEKSERHEDLGLTVVHNHVLNRIQLRFDTKPSKEIREHLGRDLAFNWAASENAWQRQLNGNGIWAAERAVSYLRQL
;
A
#
# COMPACT_ATOMS: atom_id res chain seq x y z
N MET A 1 -35.51 -25.85 -4.47
CA MET A 1 -34.36 -25.03 -4.91
C MET A 1 -34.36 -25.07 -6.43
N THR A 2 -34.49 -23.92 -7.08
CA THR A 2 -34.65 -23.82 -8.54
C THR A 2 -33.29 -23.98 -9.24
N GLN A 3 -33.25 -24.39 -10.50
CA GLN A 3 -32.00 -24.56 -11.26
C GLN A 3 -31.16 -23.26 -11.33
N ILE A 4 -31.83 -22.10 -11.27
CA ILE A 4 -31.23 -20.76 -11.17
C ILE A 4 -30.57 -20.54 -9.80
N ASP A 5 -31.20 -21.03 -8.72
CA ASP A 5 -30.65 -20.87 -7.36
C ASP A 5 -29.37 -21.69 -7.19
N MET A 6 -29.32 -22.90 -7.76
CA MET A 6 -28.10 -23.73 -7.72
C MET A 6 -26.95 -23.09 -8.51
N PHE A 7 -27.21 -22.57 -9.72
CA PHE A 7 -26.19 -21.89 -10.53
C PHE A 7 -25.64 -20.62 -9.86
N ASN A 8 -26.50 -19.84 -9.20
CA ASN A 8 -26.06 -18.67 -8.44
C ASN A 8 -25.22 -19.04 -7.21
N THR A 9 -25.47 -20.21 -6.61
CA THR A 9 -24.71 -20.69 -5.43
C THR A 9 -23.33 -21.19 -5.85
N GLU A 10 -23.25 -22.02 -6.90
CA GLU A 10 -21.97 -22.51 -7.46
C GLU A 10 -21.06 -21.37 -7.95
N SER A 11 -21.66 -20.33 -8.55
CA SER A 11 -20.95 -19.14 -8.99
C SER A 11 -20.39 -18.32 -7.83
N ALA A 12 -21.13 -18.21 -6.72
CA ALA A 12 -20.67 -17.51 -5.53
C ALA A 12 -19.54 -18.27 -4.82
N ASP A 13 -19.64 -19.60 -4.74
CA ASP A 13 -18.61 -20.46 -4.16
C ASP A 13 -17.30 -20.35 -4.96
N THR A 14 -17.38 -20.35 -6.30
CA THR A 14 -16.21 -20.17 -7.17
C THR A 14 -15.49 -18.84 -6.93
N VAL A 15 -16.24 -17.75 -6.74
CA VAL A 15 -15.65 -16.44 -6.42
C VAL A 15 -14.95 -16.51 -5.07
N GLN A 16 -15.60 -17.09 -4.07
CA GLN A 16 -15.06 -17.20 -2.73
C GLN A 16 -13.76 -18.01 -2.70
N ASP A 17 -13.73 -19.16 -3.37
CA ASP A 17 -12.54 -20.03 -3.46
C ASP A 17 -11.35 -19.28 -4.09
N VAL A 18 -11.57 -18.54 -5.18
CA VAL A 18 -10.52 -17.73 -5.82
C VAL A 18 -10.03 -16.61 -4.90
N LEU A 19 -10.94 -15.96 -4.15
CA LEU A 19 -10.56 -14.92 -3.20
C LEU A 19 -9.80 -15.50 -2.00
N GLU A 20 -10.13 -16.70 -1.53
CA GLU A 20 -9.40 -17.40 -0.48
C GLU A 20 -7.99 -17.79 -0.93
N GLN A 21 -7.84 -18.35 -2.14
CA GLN A 21 -6.52 -18.62 -2.72
C GLN A 21 -5.68 -17.34 -2.89
N ARG A 22 -6.33 -16.22 -3.26
CA ARG A 22 -5.67 -14.90 -3.28
C ARG A 22 -5.19 -14.49 -1.89
N ARG A 23 -6.02 -14.69 -0.86
CA ARG A 23 -5.71 -14.36 0.54
C ARG A 23 -4.46 -15.10 0.97
N ASP A 24 -4.46 -16.43 0.89
CA ASP A 24 -3.35 -17.28 1.35
C ASP A 24 -2.03 -16.88 0.69
N ARG A 25 -2.07 -16.66 -0.63
CA ARG A 25 -0.88 -16.26 -1.40
C ARG A 25 -0.37 -14.87 -1.02
N ILE A 26 -1.28 -13.93 -0.71
CA ILE A 26 -0.89 -12.58 -0.32
C ILE A 26 -0.30 -12.60 1.09
N GLU A 27 -0.93 -13.30 2.02
CA GLU A 27 -0.45 -13.48 3.39
C GLU A 27 0.94 -14.13 3.38
N GLU A 28 1.13 -15.24 2.66
CA GLU A 28 2.43 -15.91 2.55
C GLU A 28 3.52 -14.94 2.02
N LYS A 29 3.19 -14.14 1.00
CA LYS A 29 4.13 -13.15 0.44
C LYS A 29 4.44 -12.02 1.41
N GLN A 30 3.44 -11.54 2.15
CA GLN A 30 3.59 -10.50 3.15
C GLN A 30 4.44 -11.00 4.31
N ASP A 31 4.18 -12.20 4.81
CA ASP A 31 4.93 -12.86 5.88
C ASP A 31 6.37 -13.13 5.49
N ALA A 32 6.59 -13.70 4.30
CA ALA A 32 7.95 -13.92 3.78
C ALA A 32 8.71 -12.60 3.63
N ARG A 33 8.03 -11.52 3.24
CA ARG A 33 8.63 -10.18 3.13
C ARG A 33 8.92 -9.56 4.49
N ALA A 34 7.99 -9.67 5.43
CA ALA A 34 8.12 -9.22 6.81
C ALA A 34 9.29 -9.92 7.49
N GLY A 35 9.36 -11.24 7.36
CA GLY A 35 10.47 -12.08 7.84
C GLY A 35 11.81 -11.60 7.29
N ARG A 36 11.93 -11.37 5.97
CA ARG A 36 13.17 -10.83 5.36
C ARG A 36 13.56 -9.46 5.93
N TYR A 37 12.60 -8.56 6.15
CA TYR A 37 12.89 -7.23 6.71
C TYR A 37 13.33 -7.34 8.16
N LYS A 38 12.62 -8.13 8.97
CA LYS A 38 12.96 -8.41 10.37
C LYS A 38 14.37 -9.00 10.48
N THR A 39 14.69 -10.05 9.71
CA THR A 39 16.02 -10.66 9.70
C THR A 39 17.10 -9.65 9.33
N ARG A 40 16.86 -8.79 8.31
CA ARG A 40 17.82 -7.75 7.92
C ARG A 40 18.00 -6.68 9.00
N ALA A 41 16.92 -6.26 9.65
CA ALA A 41 16.97 -5.31 10.76
C ALA A 41 17.78 -5.89 11.92
N THR A 42 17.45 -7.09 12.38
CA THR A 42 18.14 -7.79 13.49
C THR A 42 19.61 -8.02 13.17
N LYS A 43 19.94 -8.52 11.98
CA LYS A 43 21.34 -8.76 11.57
C LYS A 43 22.17 -7.48 11.60
N ASN A 44 21.61 -6.36 11.11
CA ASN A 44 22.32 -5.08 11.14
C ASN A 44 22.40 -4.51 12.56
N SER A 45 21.38 -4.69 13.40
CA SER A 45 21.43 -4.29 14.80
C SER A 45 22.55 -5.03 15.55
N GLN A 46 22.63 -6.36 15.41
CA GLN A 46 23.68 -7.17 16.02
C GLN A 46 25.08 -6.78 15.51
N ALA A 47 25.21 -6.46 14.23
CA ALA A 47 26.46 -5.96 13.65
C ALA A 47 26.84 -4.59 14.22
N ALA A 48 25.86 -3.69 14.42
CA ALA A 48 26.08 -2.39 15.06
C ALA A 48 26.58 -2.57 16.50
N ASP A 49 25.91 -3.39 17.30
CA ASP A 49 26.28 -3.66 18.69
C ASP A 49 27.68 -4.27 18.80
N SER A 50 28.01 -5.23 17.92
CA SER A 50 29.34 -5.84 17.89
C SER A 50 30.44 -4.83 17.56
N ARG A 51 30.18 -3.93 16.61
CA ARG A 51 31.13 -2.86 16.24
C ARG A 51 31.25 -1.80 17.33
N HIS A 52 30.15 -1.49 18.01
CA HIS A 52 30.16 -0.58 19.14
C HIS A 52 30.99 -1.14 20.30
N ARG A 53 30.76 -2.40 20.70
CA ARG A 53 31.58 -3.08 21.72
C ARG A 53 33.06 -3.14 21.33
N GLN A 54 33.37 -3.37 20.05
CA GLN A 54 34.75 -3.33 19.56
C GLN A 54 35.36 -1.92 19.72
N ALA A 55 34.59 -0.86 19.43
CA ALA A 55 35.04 0.52 19.63
C ALA A 55 35.26 0.82 21.12
N GLU A 56 34.35 0.38 22.00
CA GLU A 56 34.49 0.52 23.46
C GLU A 56 35.77 -0.16 23.98
N GLN A 57 36.00 -1.42 23.58
CA GLN A 57 37.21 -2.17 23.98
C GLN A 57 38.51 -1.49 23.53
N ILE A 58 38.55 -0.94 22.31
CA ILE A 58 39.72 -0.17 21.85
C ILE A 58 39.83 1.16 22.61
N GLY A 59 38.68 1.75 22.95
CA GLY A 59 38.54 2.99 23.69
C GLY A 59 39.02 2.91 25.15
N GLU A 60 39.04 1.73 25.76
CA GLU A 60 39.56 1.51 27.12
C GLU A 60 40.98 2.05 27.31
N ARG A 61 41.81 2.02 26.24
CA ARG A 61 43.15 2.62 26.23
C ARG A 61 43.16 4.13 26.51
N PHE A 62 42.08 4.82 26.19
CA PHE A 62 41.90 6.26 26.38
C PHE A 62 40.94 6.58 27.54
N ALA A 63 40.56 5.57 28.33
CA ALA A 63 39.69 5.76 29.47
C ALA A 63 40.26 6.83 30.43
N GLY A 64 39.37 7.66 30.97
CA GLY A 64 39.78 8.80 31.83
C GLY A 64 40.36 9.99 31.05
N GLY A 65 40.24 10.03 29.72
CA GLY A 65 40.62 11.19 28.91
C GLY A 65 42.13 11.35 28.73
N GLN A 66 42.90 10.27 28.80
CA GLN A 66 44.34 10.31 28.64
C GLN A 66 44.73 10.86 27.26
N PRO A 67 45.48 11.98 27.18
CA PRO A 67 45.88 12.55 25.89
C PRO A 67 46.95 11.68 25.22
N ILE A 68 46.99 11.73 23.89
CA ILE A 68 48.06 11.08 23.13
C ILE A 68 49.36 11.87 23.36
N LEU A 69 50.37 11.22 23.94
CA LEU A 69 51.68 11.82 24.18
C LEU A 69 52.44 11.94 22.84
N VAL A 70 52.59 13.18 22.36
CA VAL A 70 53.31 13.50 21.11
C VAL A 70 54.82 13.32 21.31
N GLY A 71 55.50 12.63 20.40
CA GLY A 71 56.94 12.35 20.45
C GLY A 71 57.33 11.14 21.34
N HIS A 72 56.36 10.49 22.01
CA HIS A 72 56.62 9.31 22.83
C HIS A 72 56.57 8.02 22.00
N HIS A 73 57.32 6.98 22.38
CA HIS A 73 57.36 5.71 21.64
C HIS A 73 55.98 5.04 21.47
N SER A 74 55.02 5.33 22.36
CA SER A 74 53.64 4.81 22.30
C SER A 74 52.70 5.58 21.36
N GLU A 75 53.11 6.74 20.85
CA GLU A 75 52.30 7.66 20.03
C GLU A 75 51.72 6.98 18.78
N LYS A 76 52.55 6.24 18.04
CA LYS A 76 52.14 5.52 16.82
C LYS A 76 51.08 4.46 17.10
N GLY A 77 51.18 3.78 18.24
CA GLY A 77 50.20 2.80 18.69
C GLY A 77 48.87 3.46 19.06
N ALA A 78 48.93 4.54 19.85
CA ALA A 78 47.76 5.30 20.26
C ALA A 78 46.99 5.89 19.06
N ARG A 79 47.67 6.50 18.08
CA ARG A 79 46.99 7.01 16.87
C ARG A 79 46.33 5.90 16.05
N ARG A 80 46.97 4.72 15.95
CA ARG A 80 46.37 3.58 15.26
C ARG A 80 45.12 3.09 15.99
N ASP A 81 45.14 3.03 17.31
CA ASP A 81 43.99 2.60 18.11
C ASP A 81 42.83 3.57 17.99
N GLN A 82 43.10 4.88 18.05
CA GLN A 82 42.11 5.92 17.79
C GLN A 82 41.47 5.76 16.40
N ALA A 83 42.28 5.55 15.35
CA ALA A 83 41.76 5.32 14.01
C ALA A 83 40.93 4.02 13.91
N ARG A 84 41.34 2.94 14.59
CA ARG A 84 40.57 1.68 14.63
C ARG A 84 39.24 1.86 15.36
N MET A 85 39.23 2.60 16.47
CA MET A 85 38.04 2.94 17.23
C MET A 85 37.06 3.75 16.38
N TRP A 86 37.52 4.83 15.73
CA TRP A 86 36.67 5.65 14.85
C TRP A 86 36.08 4.83 13.70
N ASN A 87 36.90 4.02 13.02
CA ASN A 87 36.41 3.14 11.97
C ASN A 87 35.38 2.12 12.46
N ALA A 88 35.52 1.62 13.69
CA ALA A 88 34.53 0.71 14.30
C ALA A 88 33.23 1.45 14.62
N THR A 89 33.31 2.67 15.18
CA THR A 89 32.16 3.53 15.43
C THR A 89 31.43 3.91 14.14
N ASP A 90 32.14 4.29 13.08
CA ASP A 90 31.56 4.62 11.78
C ASP A 90 30.79 3.43 11.20
N LYS A 91 31.38 2.23 11.26
CA LYS A 91 30.70 0.99 10.85
C LYS A 91 29.50 0.67 11.74
N ALA A 92 29.59 0.90 13.04
CA ALA A 92 28.47 0.71 13.96
C ALA A 92 27.29 1.62 13.56
N MET A 93 27.55 2.90 13.32
CA MET A 93 26.54 3.86 12.85
C MET A 93 25.96 3.47 11.49
N GLU A 94 26.77 3.01 10.54
CA GLU A 94 26.29 2.54 9.23
C GLU A 94 25.32 1.36 9.39
N HIS A 95 25.68 0.38 10.21
CA HIS A 95 24.83 -0.76 10.50
C HIS A 95 23.56 -0.35 11.26
N GLN A 96 23.65 0.58 12.20
CA GLN A 96 22.50 1.11 12.92
C GLN A 96 21.51 1.79 11.96
N LYS A 97 22.01 2.62 11.02
CA LYS A 97 21.18 3.24 9.99
C LYS A 97 20.49 2.20 9.10
N LYS A 98 21.21 1.13 8.70
CA LYS A 98 20.62 0.03 7.94
C LYS A 98 19.54 -0.72 8.75
N ALA A 99 19.79 -0.95 10.03
CA ALA A 99 18.80 -1.60 10.91
C ALA A 99 17.52 -0.77 11.02
N ALA A 100 17.66 0.53 11.30
CA ALA A 100 16.55 1.48 11.36
C ALA A 100 15.78 1.53 10.03
N TYR A 101 16.49 1.60 8.89
CA TYR A 101 15.86 1.58 7.57
C TYR A 101 14.98 0.34 7.36
N TRP A 102 15.46 -0.86 7.69
CA TRP A 102 14.65 -2.08 7.51
C TRP A 102 13.49 -2.16 8.51
N ALA A 103 13.68 -1.68 9.74
CA ALA A 103 12.61 -1.60 10.73
C ALA A 103 11.51 -0.62 10.32
N GLU A 104 11.88 0.56 9.81
CA GLU A 104 10.94 1.55 9.28
C GLU A 104 10.16 0.99 8.08
N ARG A 105 10.84 0.26 7.18
CA ARG A 105 10.19 -0.39 6.04
C ARG A 105 9.22 -1.50 6.45
N LEU A 106 9.48 -2.19 7.56
CA LEU A 106 8.54 -3.16 8.14
C LEU A 106 7.33 -2.43 8.73
N ALA A 107 7.56 -1.43 9.58
CA ALA A 107 6.49 -0.64 10.19
C ALA A 107 5.60 0.05 9.14
N ALA A 108 6.19 0.60 8.08
CA ALA A 108 5.45 1.21 6.97
C ALA A 108 4.62 0.20 6.16
N MET A 109 5.06 -1.07 6.11
CA MET A 109 4.30 -2.14 5.47
C MET A 109 3.10 -2.54 6.31
N GLU A 110 3.29 -2.71 7.61
CA GLU A 110 2.23 -3.06 8.58
C GLU A 110 1.19 -1.93 8.74
N ALA A 111 1.62 -0.67 8.67
CA ALA A 111 0.74 0.49 8.78
C ALA A 111 -0.01 0.84 7.47
N ASN A 112 0.27 0.14 6.37
CA ASN A 112 -0.34 0.47 5.08
C ASN A 112 -1.82 0.07 5.05
N THR A 113 -2.71 1.07 5.07
CA THR A 113 -4.17 0.89 5.02
C THR A 113 -4.75 1.06 3.61
N ALA A 114 -3.91 1.12 2.58
CA ALA A 114 -4.38 1.27 1.20
C ALA A 114 -5.12 0.00 0.73
N ILE A 115 -6.36 0.17 0.26
CA ILE A 115 -7.18 -0.93 -0.27
C ILE A 115 -6.69 -1.26 -1.69
N SER A 116 -6.00 -2.39 -1.83
CA SER A 116 -5.50 -2.91 -3.11
C SER A 116 -6.63 -3.57 -3.91
N SER A 117 -6.48 -3.67 -5.24
CA SER A 117 -7.34 -4.53 -6.06
C SER A 117 -7.00 -6.02 -5.95
N ASP A 118 -5.83 -6.34 -5.41
CA ASP A 118 -5.43 -7.72 -5.12
C ASP A 118 -5.99 -8.17 -3.75
N ASP A 119 -6.50 -7.26 -2.92
CA ASP A 119 -7.05 -7.56 -1.59
C ASP A 119 -8.39 -8.32 -1.73
N PRO A 120 -8.53 -9.52 -1.15
CA PRO A 120 -9.76 -10.31 -1.25
C PRO A 120 -10.96 -9.61 -0.59
N ASP A 121 -10.71 -8.80 0.44
CA ASP A 121 -11.75 -8.08 1.19
C ASP A 121 -11.92 -6.65 0.66
N ALA A 122 -11.41 -6.34 -0.53
CA ALA A 122 -11.45 -5.01 -1.11
C ALA A 122 -12.88 -4.47 -1.20
N LEU A 123 -13.85 -5.32 -1.54
CA LEU A 123 -15.24 -4.93 -1.71
C LEU A 123 -15.86 -4.44 -0.39
N GLU A 124 -15.75 -5.24 0.66
CA GLU A 124 -16.25 -4.91 2.01
C GLU A 124 -15.57 -3.63 2.54
N LYS A 125 -14.23 -3.58 2.48
CA LYS A 125 -13.47 -2.40 2.93
C LYS A 125 -13.86 -1.13 2.18
N LEU A 126 -14.16 -1.22 0.87
CA LEU A 126 -14.63 -0.08 0.08
C LEU A 126 -16.07 0.31 0.41
N GLN A 127 -16.95 -0.64 0.70
CA GLN A 127 -18.32 -0.39 1.14
C GLN A 127 -18.34 0.33 2.49
N THR A 128 -17.62 -0.18 3.50
CA THR A 128 -17.47 0.50 4.79
C THR A 128 -16.87 1.91 4.63
N LYS A 129 -15.87 2.06 3.74
CA LYS A 129 -15.32 3.38 3.43
C LYS A 129 -16.35 4.30 2.79
N LEU A 130 -17.19 3.79 1.90
CA LEU A 130 -18.25 4.56 1.25
C LEU A 130 -19.29 5.04 2.27
N GLU A 131 -19.73 4.16 3.17
CA GLU A 131 -20.67 4.48 4.26
C GLU A 131 -20.13 5.61 5.13
N ASN A 132 -18.90 5.46 5.64
CA ASN A 132 -18.23 6.51 6.43
C ASN A 132 -18.15 7.86 5.70
N LEU A 133 -17.87 7.86 4.39
CA LEU A 133 -17.81 9.09 3.60
C LEU A 133 -19.21 9.72 3.44
N ILE A 134 -20.25 8.91 3.27
CA ILE A 134 -21.65 9.37 3.18
C ILE A 134 -22.11 9.95 4.52
N GLU A 135 -21.86 9.24 5.62
CA GLU A 135 -22.18 9.71 6.97
C GLU A 135 -21.47 11.02 7.29
N ALA A 136 -20.18 11.13 6.99
CA ALA A 136 -19.43 12.37 7.13
C ALA A 136 -20.02 13.50 6.29
N GLN A 137 -20.50 13.20 5.07
CA GLN A 137 -21.14 14.19 4.20
C GLN A 137 -22.43 14.73 4.80
N GLU A 138 -23.30 13.85 5.27
CA GLU A 138 -24.59 14.24 5.85
C GLU A 138 -24.41 14.94 7.20
N LEU A 139 -23.44 14.51 8.01
CA LEU A 139 -23.04 15.20 9.23
C LEU A 139 -22.60 16.64 8.92
N MET A 140 -21.69 16.84 7.96
CA MET A 140 -21.22 18.18 7.59
C MET A 140 -22.35 19.08 7.10
N LYS A 141 -23.27 18.55 6.27
CA LYS A 141 -24.44 19.29 5.78
C LYS A 141 -25.38 19.68 6.92
N ARG A 142 -25.71 18.72 7.80
CA ARG A 142 -26.58 18.92 8.96
C ARG A 142 -26.01 20.01 9.86
N LEU A 143 -24.74 19.88 10.25
CA LEU A 143 -24.09 20.85 11.14
C LEU A 143 -23.98 22.23 10.49
N ASN A 144 -23.65 22.34 9.21
CA ASN A 144 -23.64 23.63 8.51
C ASN A 144 -25.01 24.32 8.51
N LYS A 145 -26.10 23.54 8.39
CA LYS A 145 -27.47 24.06 8.49
C LYS A 145 -27.77 24.60 9.89
N LEU A 146 -27.33 23.90 10.94
CA LEU A 146 -27.47 24.33 12.33
C LEU A 146 -26.64 25.58 12.62
N VAL A 147 -25.35 25.56 12.26
CA VAL A 147 -24.43 26.71 12.38
C VAL A 147 -25.02 27.96 11.75
N LYS A 148 -25.57 27.86 10.52
CA LYS A 148 -26.19 29.00 9.82
C LYS A 148 -27.38 29.61 10.58
N LYS A 149 -28.10 28.81 11.38
CA LYS A 149 -29.20 29.28 12.23
C LYS A 149 -28.67 29.89 13.54
N ILE A 150 -27.81 29.15 14.25
CA ILE A 150 -27.33 29.48 15.60
C ILE A 150 -26.45 30.75 15.61
N VAL A 151 -25.62 30.95 14.57
CA VAL A 151 -24.78 32.15 14.46
C VAL A 151 -25.59 33.45 14.52
N LYS A 152 -26.83 33.43 14.02
CA LYS A 152 -27.73 34.61 13.98
C LYS A 152 -28.42 34.93 15.30
N LEU A 153 -28.37 34.04 16.28
CA LEU A 153 -29.00 34.26 17.57
C LEU A 153 -28.24 35.35 18.33
N ASP A 154 -28.96 36.19 19.08
CA ASP A 154 -28.36 37.13 20.02
C ASP A 154 -28.10 36.40 21.35
N LYS A 155 -26.99 35.67 21.38
CA LYS A 155 -26.55 34.80 22.48
C LYS A 155 -25.03 34.84 22.56
N SER A 156 -24.50 34.54 23.75
CA SER A 156 -23.05 34.42 23.94
C SER A 156 -22.48 33.28 23.08
N MET A 157 -21.16 33.27 22.87
CA MET A 157 -20.52 32.20 22.09
C MET A 157 -20.66 30.85 22.81
N GLU A 158 -20.61 30.86 24.14
CA GLU A 158 -20.75 29.71 25.01
C GLU A 158 -22.15 29.09 24.86
N GLU A 159 -23.20 29.92 24.96
CA GLU A 159 -24.59 29.47 24.79
C GLU A 159 -24.85 28.94 23.37
N LYS A 160 -24.26 29.56 22.35
CA LYS A 160 -24.34 29.08 20.96
C LYS A 160 -23.65 27.72 20.81
N ALA A 161 -22.50 27.54 21.43
CA ALA A 161 -21.74 26.29 21.38
C ALA A 161 -22.48 25.16 22.12
N GLU A 162 -23.07 25.44 23.28
CA GLU A 162 -23.91 24.48 24.02
C GLU A 162 -25.15 24.07 23.22
N GLN A 163 -25.84 25.03 22.62
CA GLN A 163 -27.00 24.76 21.77
C GLN A 163 -26.62 23.93 20.53
N LEU A 164 -25.51 24.26 19.85
CA LEU A 164 -25.03 23.50 18.70
C LEU A 164 -24.54 22.10 19.10
N ALA A 165 -23.94 21.95 20.27
CA ALA A 165 -23.49 20.66 20.79
C ALA A 165 -24.69 19.73 21.07
N ALA A 166 -25.74 20.26 21.71
CA ALA A 166 -26.97 19.53 21.99
C ALA A 166 -27.74 19.15 20.72
N GLU A 167 -28.02 20.12 19.83
CA GLU A 167 -28.77 19.86 18.59
C GLU A 167 -27.96 19.07 17.54
N GLY A 168 -26.63 19.26 17.55
CA GLY A 168 -25.72 18.61 16.63
C GLY A 168 -25.23 17.25 17.09
N GLU A 169 -25.49 16.85 18.34
CA GLU A 169 -24.95 15.63 18.97
C GLU A 169 -23.42 15.54 18.82
N ILE A 170 -22.73 16.65 19.09
CA ILE A 170 -21.27 16.76 19.02
C ILE A 170 -20.71 17.31 20.32
N SER A 171 -19.41 17.12 20.54
CA SER A 171 -18.76 17.70 21.71
C SER A 171 -18.84 19.24 21.70
N ALA A 172 -18.96 19.84 22.89
CA ALA A 172 -18.93 21.30 23.05
C ALA A 172 -17.67 21.94 22.42
N LYS A 173 -16.53 21.26 22.50
CA LYS A 173 -15.28 21.68 21.85
C LYS A 173 -15.42 21.74 20.32
N SER A 174 -16.00 20.71 19.71
CA SER A 174 -16.23 20.68 18.25
C SER A 174 -17.22 21.76 17.83
N ALA A 175 -18.29 21.98 18.59
CA ALA A 175 -19.26 23.03 18.34
C ALA A 175 -18.62 24.42 18.38
N TYR A 176 -17.80 24.69 19.40
CA TYR A 176 -17.05 25.94 19.52
C TYR A 176 -16.13 26.18 18.31
N ILE A 177 -15.41 25.14 17.87
CA ILE A 177 -14.53 25.23 16.68
C ILE A 177 -15.35 25.56 15.43
N LEU A 178 -16.53 24.96 15.26
CA LEU A 178 -17.40 25.21 14.10
C LEU A 178 -17.99 26.62 14.09
N LEU A 179 -18.21 27.23 15.26
CA LEU A 179 -18.71 28.60 15.37
C LEU A 179 -17.59 29.65 15.23
N THR A 180 -16.34 29.24 15.45
CA THR A 180 -15.17 30.10 15.29
C THR A 180 -14.83 30.27 13.81
N PRO A 181 -14.74 31.50 13.28
CA PRO A 181 -14.36 31.71 11.89
C PRO A 181 -12.94 31.19 11.59
N ASP A 182 -12.75 30.58 10.42
CA ASP A 182 -11.42 30.21 9.92
C ASP A 182 -10.58 31.47 9.54
N SER A 183 -9.33 31.26 9.12
CA SER A 183 -8.45 32.34 8.65
C SER A 183 -9.00 33.13 7.45
N CYS A 184 -9.98 32.58 6.73
CA CYS A 184 -10.72 33.19 5.63
C CYS A 184 -12.13 33.67 6.05
N ARG A 185 -12.40 33.79 7.36
CA ARG A 185 -13.67 34.22 7.97
C ARG A 185 -14.87 33.33 7.64
N ARG A 186 -14.66 32.06 7.29
CA ARG A 186 -15.73 31.08 7.07
C ARG A 186 -16.11 30.41 8.38
N ILE A 187 -17.41 30.20 8.60
CA ILE A 187 -17.95 29.56 9.79
C ILE A 187 -18.56 28.21 9.39
N GLY A 188 -18.39 27.19 10.22
CA GLY A 188 -18.79 25.81 9.96
C GLY A 188 -17.79 25.05 9.10
N PHE A 189 -18.23 23.95 8.50
CA PHE A 189 -17.43 23.20 7.54
C PHE A 189 -17.34 23.98 6.22
N PRO A 190 -16.12 24.30 5.74
CA PRO A 190 -15.97 25.05 4.50
C PRO A 190 -16.38 24.22 3.29
N SER A 191 -16.88 24.89 2.24
CA SER A 191 -17.46 24.26 1.04
C SER A 191 -16.52 23.30 0.30
N TYR A 192 -15.22 23.57 0.32
CA TYR A 192 -14.22 22.69 -0.32
C TYR A 192 -14.14 21.32 0.39
N LYS A 193 -14.40 21.22 1.70
CA LYS A 193 -14.43 19.93 2.40
C LYS A 193 -15.57 19.05 1.89
N LEU A 194 -16.77 19.62 1.73
CA LEU A 194 -17.92 18.90 1.16
C LEU A 194 -17.69 18.52 -0.31
N THR A 195 -17.08 19.40 -1.08
CA THR A 195 -16.79 19.16 -2.51
C THR A 195 -15.77 18.03 -2.67
N ASN A 196 -14.69 18.06 -1.90
CA ASN A 196 -13.67 17.01 -1.90
C ASN A 196 -14.24 15.67 -1.42
N ASN A 197 -15.09 15.68 -0.40
CA ASN A 197 -15.73 14.47 0.11
C ASN A 197 -16.69 13.86 -0.92
N ASN A 198 -17.52 14.66 -1.59
CA ASN A 198 -18.36 14.20 -2.71
C ASN A 198 -17.52 13.58 -3.85
N ALA A 199 -16.38 14.18 -4.19
CA ALA A 199 -15.46 13.62 -5.18
C ALA A 199 -14.92 12.26 -4.73
N ASN A 200 -14.58 12.10 -3.44
CA ASN A 200 -14.17 10.82 -2.87
C ASN A 200 -15.28 9.77 -2.92
N ILE A 201 -16.52 10.13 -2.55
CA ILE A 201 -17.70 9.25 -2.65
C ILE A 201 -17.84 8.73 -4.08
N ARG A 202 -17.76 9.61 -5.09
CA ARG A 202 -17.84 9.20 -6.50
C ARG A 202 -16.73 8.23 -6.88
N ARG A 203 -15.47 8.53 -6.52
CA ARG A 203 -14.32 7.66 -6.81
C ARG A 203 -14.45 6.28 -6.16
N VAL A 204 -14.90 6.23 -4.91
CA VAL A 204 -15.09 4.96 -4.19
C VAL A 204 -16.20 4.13 -4.83
N LYS A 205 -17.32 4.75 -5.23
CA LYS A 205 -18.39 4.05 -5.97
C LYS A 205 -17.89 3.46 -7.29
N GLU A 206 -17.11 4.22 -8.06
CA GLU A 206 -16.52 3.74 -9.31
C GLU A 206 -15.53 2.58 -9.07
N ARG A 207 -14.77 2.66 -7.96
CA ARG A 207 -13.88 1.58 -7.54
C ARG A 207 -14.65 0.32 -7.16
N ILE A 208 -15.73 0.43 -6.38
CA ILE A 208 -16.62 -0.69 -6.02
C ILE A 208 -17.12 -1.38 -7.28
N LYS A 209 -17.67 -0.62 -8.24
CA LYS A 209 -18.15 -1.17 -9.52
C LYS A 209 -17.06 -1.93 -10.28
N THR A 210 -15.81 -1.46 -10.21
CA THR A 210 -14.68 -2.15 -10.84
C THR A 210 -14.40 -3.50 -10.19
N ILE A 211 -14.41 -3.56 -8.84
CA ILE A 211 -14.19 -4.81 -8.09
C ILE A 211 -15.36 -5.78 -8.29
N GLU A 212 -16.61 -5.29 -8.29
CA GLU A 212 -17.80 -6.09 -8.60
C GLU A 212 -17.71 -6.72 -9.99
N ALA A 213 -17.26 -5.94 -10.99
CA ALA A 213 -17.04 -6.46 -12.35
C ALA A 213 -15.92 -7.52 -12.39
N GLN A 214 -14.88 -7.38 -11.55
CA GLN A 214 -13.85 -8.42 -11.41
C GLN A 214 -14.42 -9.69 -10.78
N HIS A 215 -15.25 -9.58 -9.74
CA HIS A 215 -15.90 -10.73 -9.11
C HIS A 215 -16.87 -11.42 -10.07
N ALA A 216 -17.63 -10.65 -10.86
CA ALA A 216 -18.49 -11.19 -11.91
C ALA A 216 -17.69 -11.91 -13.02
N ALA A 217 -16.50 -11.41 -13.36
CA ALA A 217 -15.59 -12.11 -14.27
C ALA A 217 -15.10 -13.43 -13.67
N ILE A 218 -14.75 -13.48 -12.38
CA ILE A 218 -14.38 -14.73 -11.70
C ILE A 218 -15.53 -15.73 -11.72
N ALA A 219 -16.75 -15.28 -11.39
CA ALA A 219 -17.96 -16.09 -11.41
C ALA A 219 -18.24 -16.76 -12.77
N THR A 220 -17.80 -16.15 -13.88
CA THR A 220 -18.04 -16.65 -15.24
C THR A 220 -16.85 -17.38 -15.84
N GLU A 221 -15.63 -16.95 -15.52
CA GLU A 221 -14.37 -17.45 -16.08
C GLU A 221 -13.67 -18.46 -15.16
N GLY A 222 -14.13 -18.63 -13.91
CA GLY A 222 -13.52 -19.49 -12.91
C GLY A 222 -12.16 -18.98 -12.42
N GLU A 223 -11.27 -19.89 -12.03
CA GLU A 223 -9.90 -19.58 -11.61
C GLU A 223 -9.05 -19.02 -12.75
N GLU A 224 -9.20 -19.60 -13.95
CA GLU A 224 -8.52 -19.16 -15.15
C GLU A 224 -9.34 -19.37 -16.42
N LYS A 225 -9.23 -18.41 -17.33
CA LYS A 225 -9.70 -18.55 -18.71
C LYS A 225 -8.52 -18.47 -19.65
N SER A 226 -8.39 -19.49 -20.49
CA SER A 226 -7.30 -19.61 -21.45
C SER A 226 -7.82 -19.48 -22.89
N GLU A 227 -7.15 -18.66 -23.69
CA GLU A 227 -7.35 -18.53 -25.13
C GLU A 227 -6.07 -18.95 -25.86
N ARG A 228 -6.18 -19.94 -26.74
CA ARG A 228 -5.05 -20.49 -27.48
C ARG A 228 -4.99 -19.89 -28.89
N HIS A 229 -3.83 -19.33 -29.24
CA HIS A 229 -3.48 -18.88 -30.59
C HIS A 229 -2.46 -19.85 -31.19
N GLU A 230 -2.95 -20.91 -31.83
CA GLU A 230 -2.11 -21.97 -32.43
C GLU A 230 -1.19 -21.43 -33.52
N ASP A 231 -1.63 -20.41 -34.26
CA ASP A 231 -0.86 -19.71 -35.29
C ASP A 231 0.40 -19.03 -34.73
N LEU A 232 0.39 -18.68 -33.44
CA LEU A 232 1.46 -17.93 -32.78
C LEU A 232 2.26 -18.76 -31.76
N GLY A 233 1.84 -20.01 -31.48
CA GLY A 233 2.39 -20.79 -30.36
C GLY A 233 2.25 -20.05 -29.02
N LEU A 234 1.12 -19.37 -28.83
CA LEU A 234 0.84 -18.49 -27.70
C LEU A 234 -0.49 -18.87 -27.04
N THR A 235 -0.49 -18.94 -25.70
CA THR A 235 -1.70 -19.00 -24.88
C THR A 235 -1.82 -17.74 -24.05
N VAL A 236 -2.96 -17.05 -24.17
CA VAL A 236 -3.33 -15.91 -23.32
C VAL A 236 -4.19 -16.44 -22.18
N VAL A 237 -3.77 -16.20 -20.94
CA VAL A 237 -4.48 -16.68 -19.75
C VAL A 237 -4.92 -15.50 -18.90
N HIS A 238 -6.22 -15.38 -18.65
CA HIS A 238 -6.80 -14.55 -17.61
C HIS A 238 -6.74 -15.34 -16.30
N ASN A 239 -5.67 -15.16 -15.54
CA ASN A 239 -5.52 -15.85 -14.27
C ASN A 239 -6.12 -14.98 -13.15
N HIS A 240 -7.28 -15.40 -12.66
CA HIS A 240 -7.99 -14.69 -11.62
C HIS A 240 -7.33 -14.90 -10.27
N VAL A 241 -6.81 -16.07 -9.93
CA VAL A 241 -6.10 -16.30 -8.65
C VAL A 241 -4.88 -15.38 -8.49
N LEU A 242 -4.10 -15.17 -9.54
CA LEU A 242 -2.94 -14.27 -9.52
C LEU A 242 -3.33 -12.81 -9.77
N ASN A 243 -4.56 -12.55 -10.22
CA ASN A 243 -5.04 -11.29 -10.75
C ASN A 243 -4.13 -10.76 -11.88
N ARG A 244 -3.72 -11.65 -12.80
CA ARG A 244 -2.78 -11.37 -13.89
C ARG A 244 -3.30 -11.85 -15.23
N ILE A 245 -3.03 -11.07 -16.27
CA ILE A 245 -3.06 -11.57 -17.64
C ILE A 245 -1.67 -12.10 -17.98
N GLN A 246 -1.61 -13.33 -18.48
CA GLN A 246 -0.37 -14.06 -18.75
C GLN A 246 -0.29 -14.45 -20.22
N LEU A 247 0.85 -14.19 -20.85
CA LEU A 247 1.20 -14.63 -22.20
C LEU A 247 2.20 -15.78 -22.04
N ARG A 248 1.74 -17.00 -22.30
CA ARG A 248 2.53 -18.24 -22.24
C ARG A 248 2.90 -18.66 -23.65
N PHE A 249 4.19 -18.60 -23.99
CA PHE A 249 4.69 -19.03 -25.28
C PHE A 249 5.21 -20.46 -25.20
N ASP A 250 4.99 -21.26 -26.24
CA ASP A 250 5.50 -22.64 -26.32
C ASP A 250 7.02 -22.69 -26.34
N THR A 251 7.64 -21.71 -27.00
CA THR A 251 9.08 -21.55 -27.09
C THR A 251 9.48 -20.14 -26.73
N LYS A 252 10.76 -19.95 -26.39
CA LYS A 252 11.28 -18.63 -26.01
C LYS A 252 11.13 -17.64 -27.18
N PRO A 253 10.33 -16.57 -27.03
CA PRO A 253 10.15 -15.60 -28.10
C PRO A 253 11.44 -14.85 -28.42
N SER A 254 11.52 -14.32 -29.64
CA SER A 254 12.69 -13.58 -30.14
C SER A 254 13.02 -12.38 -29.23
N LYS A 255 14.26 -11.88 -29.31
CA LYS A 255 14.66 -10.72 -28.52
C LYS A 255 13.76 -9.51 -28.80
N GLU A 256 13.41 -9.29 -30.07
CA GLU A 256 12.53 -8.20 -30.50
C GLU A 256 11.15 -8.29 -29.85
N ILE A 257 10.51 -9.47 -29.91
CA ILE A 257 9.21 -9.68 -29.27
C ILE A 257 9.29 -9.42 -27.76
N ARG A 258 10.34 -9.94 -27.09
CA ARG A 258 10.54 -9.72 -25.65
C ARG A 258 10.72 -8.25 -25.29
N GLU A 259 11.41 -7.49 -26.14
CA GLU A 259 11.56 -6.04 -25.95
C GLU A 259 10.25 -5.30 -26.17
N HIS A 260 9.47 -5.66 -27.19
CA HIS A 260 8.14 -5.09 -27.44
C HIS A 260 7.18 -5.34 -26.27
N LEU A 261 7.08 -6.60 -25.82
CA LEU A 261 6.24 -6.98 -24.68
C LEU A 261 6.63 -6.20 -23.41
N GLY A 262 7.93 -6.09 -23.13
CA GLY A 262 8.43 -5.45 -21.92
C GLY A 262 8.36 -3.92 -21.94
N ARG A 263 8.88 -3.29 -23.01
CA ARG A 263 9.01 -1.83 -23.07
C ARG A 263 7.73 -1.15 -23.52
N ASP A 264 7.06 -1.68 -24.53
CA ASP A 264 5.94 -0.98 -25.17
C ASP A 264 4.60 -1.37 -24.53
N LEU A 265 4.48 -2.63 -24.09
CA LEU A 265 3.25 -3.17 -23.52
C LEU A 265 3.34 -3.43 -22.00
N ALA A 266 4.48 -3.14 -21.37
CA ALA A 266 4.70 -3.23 -19.93
C ALA A 266 4.41 -4.62 -19.30
N PHE A 267 4.59 -5.70 -20.06
CA PHE A 267 4.58 -7.06 -19.51
C PHE A 267 5.90 -7.36 -18.80
N ASN A 268 5.82 -8.00 -17.65
CA ASN A 268 7.00 -8.43 -16.90
C ASN A 268 7.16 -9.95 -16.99
N TRP A 269 8.37 -10.41 -17.28
CA TRP A 269 8.68 -11.84 -17.25
C TRP A 269 8.62 -12.37 -15.80
N ALA A 270 7.81 -13.41 -15.59
CA ALA A 270 7.69 -14.10 -14.33
C ALA A 270 8.18 -15.54 -14.47
N ALA A 271 9.40 -15.79 -13.98
CA ALA A 271 10.02 -17.10 -14.09
C ALA A 271 9.24 -18.21 -13.34
N SER A 272 8.58 -17.87 -12.22
CA SER A 272 7.75 -18.83 -11.48
C SER A 272 6.54 -19.33 -12.27
N GLU A 273 6.01 -18.51 -13.16
CA GLU A 273 4.83 -18.80 -13.99
C GLU A 273 5.22 -19.20 -15.43
N ASN A 274 6.51 -19.12 -15.75
CA ASN A 274 7.03 -19.22 -17.12
C ASN A 274 6.25 -18.37 -18.15
N ALA A 275 5.85 -17.14 -17.74
CA ALA A 275 4.96 -16.30 -18.52
C ALA A 275 5.36 -14.82 -18.50
N TRP A 276 5.01 -14.10 -19.57
CA TRP A 276 4.99 -12.64 -19.57
C TRP A 276 3.67 -12.18 -18.96
N GLN A 277 3.69 -11.41 -17.88
CA GLN A 277 2.45 -11.06 -17.16
C GLN A 277 2.36 -9.59 -16.74
N ARG A 278 1.11 -9.12 -16.61
CA ARG A 278 0.76 -7.82 -16.04
C ARG A 278 -0.61 -7.90 -15.32
N GLN A 279 -0.99 -6.84 -14.63
CA GLN A 279 -2.27 -6.79 -13.89
C GLN A 279 -3.45 -7.10 -14.80
N LEU A 280 -4.37 -7.95 -14.33
CA LEU A 280 -5.66 -8.17 -14.99
C LEU A 280 -6.58 -6.98 -14.73
N ASN A 281 -6.63 -6.09 -15.71
CA ASN A 281 -7.51 -4.92 -15.77
C ASN A 281 -7.76 -4.55 -17.24
N GLY A 282 -8.64 -3.58 -17.50
CA GLY A 282 -8.96 -3.19 -18.89
C GLY A 282 -7.73 -2.82 -19.73
N ASN A 283 -6.73 -2.14 -19.16
CA ASN A 283 -5.48 -1.83 -19.86
C ASN A 283 -4.61 -3.08 -20.09
N GLY A 284 -4.67 -4.06 -19.19
CA GLY A 284 -3.99 -5.35 -19.35
C GLY A 284 -4.58 -6.19 -20.46
N ILE A 285 -5.91 -6.26 -20.54
CA ILE A 285 -6.64 -6.95 -21.61
C ILE A 285 -6.31 -6.29 -22.95
N TRP A 286 -6.44 -4.96 -23.04
CA TRP A 286 -6.07 -4.20 -24.25
C TRP A 286 -4.61 -4.44 -24.67
N ALA A 287 -3.67 -4.51 -23.72
CA ALA A 287 -2.27 -4.76 -24.04
C ALA A 287 -2.02 -6.19 -24.54
N ALA A 288 -2.75 -7.19 -24.05
CA ALA A 288 -2.67 -8.54 -24.57
C ALA A 288 -3.23 -8.64 -25.99
N GLU A 289 -4.38 -8.02 -26.26
CA GLU A 289 -4.95 -7.92 -27.61
C GLU A 289 -3.95 -7.25 -28.58
N ARG A 290 -3.27 -6.20 -28.11
CA ARG A 290 -2.24 -5.51 -28.90
C ARG A 290 -1.01 -6.40 -29.14
N ALA A 291 -0.58 -7.18 -28.15
CA ALA A 291 0.51 -8.15 -28.32
C ALA A 291 0.16 -9.20 -29.37
N VAL A 292 -1.02 -9.80 -29.30
CA VAL A 292 -1.51 -10.78 -30.28
C VAL A 292 -1.57 -10.16 -31.67
N SER A 293 -2.10 -8.94 -31.77
CA SER A 293 -2.18 -8.21 -33.05
C SER A 293 -0.81 -7.93 -33.65
N TYR A 294 0.17 -7.53 -32.83
CA TYR A 294 1.53 -7.29 -33.29
C TYR A 294 2.21 -8.57 -33.78
N LEU A 295 2.04 -9.68 -33.06
CA LEU A 295 2.62 -10.97 -33.43
C LEU A 295 2.08 -11.51 -34.76
N ARG A 296 0.80 -11.27 -35.07
CA ARG A 296 0.20 -11.64 -36.37
C ARG A 296 0.69 -10.81 -37.55
N GLN A 297 1.38 -9.70 -37.31
CA GLN A 297 1.92 -8.82 -38.35
C GLN A 297 3.38 -9.15 -38.70
N LEU A 298 4.03 -10.03 -37.94
CA LEU A 298 5.39 -10.53 -38.19
C LEU A 298 5.36 -11.72 -39.17
#